data_AF-A0A226DU05-F1
#
_entry.id   AF-A0A226DU05-F1
#
_cell.length_a   1.000
_cell.length_b   1.000
_cell.length_c   1.000
_cell.angle_alpha   90.00
_cell.angle_beta   90.00
_cell.angle_gamma   90.00
#
_symmetry.space_group_name_H-M   'P 1'
#
loop_
_entity.id
_entity.type
_entity.pdbx_description
1 polymer ?
#
loop_
_entity_poly.entity_id
_entity_poly.type
_entity_poly.pdbx_seq_one_letter_code
_entity_poly.pdbx_strand_id
1 'polypeptide(L)'
;MKLTRLCGRRHLSDTAPEARPTREYPKRTTSINRNGLNITLNRVPINEKGPTDTIHPKHNPTWRILSTLYNLTAIGFVVYPIALGILLAFKPCQFPFLGSFLHPGDVCQSRIQTLSWAVLSKCKFWSGITSRCVLIITDVAIVSHIYAIGITYIFVVLLPGNLFLWEESCRAFSGKNTNLKFYRTLQVLQSVLNSSNRYQIFPMVAYCFPAVQILDAFLLIKYYDTMDYSLFMIVIVQYVQCLFCIAMLFMWSAKVYANSCAWLAKRKRSVNKGGTFERKFLRGLVPLKVLFGMSFVDELTPLVIEQFCVLQTINLLLLR
;
A
#
# COMPACT_ATOMS: atom_id res chain seq x y z
N MET A 1 13.86 -19.47 0.45
CA MET A 1 12.71 -18.83 1.14
C MET A 1 12.67 -19.30 2.60
N LYS A 2 13.24 -18.55 3.56
CA LYS A 2 13.46 -18.97 4.98
C LYS A 2 12.93 -17.94 6.00
N LEU A 3 11.92 -17.15 5.64
CA LEU A 3 11.43 -16.00 6.42
C LEU A 3 10.45 -16.35 7.57
N THR A 4 10.00 -17.60 7.72
CA THR A 4 8.94 -17.98 8.67
C THR A 4 9.40 -18.28 10.11
N ARG A 5 10.69 -18.11 10.46
CA ARG A 5 11.21 -18.43 11.81
C ARG A 5 11.28 -17.25 12.80
N LEU A 6 10.96 -16.02 12.38
CA LEU A 6 11.20 -14.83 13.23
C LEU A 6 10.12 -14.54 14.27
N CYS A 7 8.95 -15.17 14.18
CA CYS A 7 7.95 -15.12 15.24
C CYS A 7 7.59 -16.57 15.56
N GLY A 8 8.02 -17.07 16.72
CA GLY A 8 8.05 -18.50 17.07
C GLY A 8 6.79 -19.27 16.68
N ARG A 9 6.88 -20.01 15.58
CA ARG A 9 5.83 -20.89 15.07
C ARG A 9 5.80 -22.14 15.95
N ARG A 10 4.96 -22.15 16.98
CA ARG A 10 4.53 -23.39 17.63
C ARG A 10 3.35 -23.91 16.81
N HIS A 11 3.52 -25.08 16.19
CA HIS A 11 2.43 -25.78 15.48
C HIS A 11 1.24 -25.91 16.43
N LEU A 12 0.18 -25.15 16.16
CA LEU A 12 -1.14 -25.37 16.73
C LEU A 12 -1.88 -26.21 15.68
N SER A 13 -2.30 -27.41 16.07
CA SER A 13 -3.12 -28.29 15.22
C SER A 13 -4.40 -27.57 14.80
N ASP A 14 -4.64 -27.54 13.49
CA ASP A 14 -5.80 -26.91 12.86
C ASP A 14 -7.08 -27.66 13.25
N THR A 15 -7.90 -27.00 14.07
CA THR A 15 -9.34 -27.26 14.15
C THR A 15 -10.00 -25.98 13.66
N ALA A 16 -10.50 -26.00 12.43
CA ALA A 16 -11.15 -24.87 11.80
C ALA A 16 -12.39 -24.45 12.62
N PRO A 17 -12.50 -23.17 13.04
CA PRO A 17 -13.71 -22.70 13.70
C PRO A 17 -14.79 -22.44 12.66
N GLU A 18 -15.93 -23.10 12.86
CA GLU A 18 -17.18 -22.94 12.15
C GLU A 18 -17.61 -21.46 12.09
N ALA A 19 -17.96 -20.99 10.90
CA ALA A 19 -18.31 -19.62 10.60
C ALA A 19 -19.52 -19.17 11.43
N ARG A 20 -19.32 -18.20 12.34
CA ARG A 20 -20.44 -17.57 13.05
C ARG A 20 -21.19 -16.60 12.14
N PRO A 21 -22.53 -16.57 12.22
CA PRO A 21 -23.33 -15.61 11.47
C PRO A 21 -23.01 -14.18 11.90
N THR A 22 -22.85 -13.31 10.91
CA THR A 22 -22.70 -11.87 11.02
C THR A 22 -23.89 -11.27 11.78
N ARG A 23 -23.69 -10.93 13.05
CA ARG A 23 -24.65 -10.09 13.80
C ARG A 23 -24.64 -8.68 13.21
N GLU A 24 -25.78 -8.24 12.70
CA GLU A 24 -26.08 -6.83 12.47
C GLU A 24 -25.84 -6.03 13.75
N TYR A 25 -25.01 -4.99 13.65
CA TYR A 25 -24.81 -4.05 14.74
C TYR A 25 -25.94 -3.00 14.70
N PRO A 26 -26.61 -2.72 15.82
CA PRO A 26 -27.59 -1.65 15.88
C PRO A 26 -26.92 -0.30 15.61
N LYS A 27 -27.51 0.48 14.68
CA LYS A 27 -27.11 1.85 14.38
C LYS A 27 -27.21 2.70 15.65
N ARG A 28 -26.07 3.06 16.23
CA ARG A 28 -25.98 3.96 17.38
C ARG A 28 -26.02 5.40 16.88
N THR A 29 -27.18 6.04 16.98
CA THR A 29 -27.37 7.48 16.73
C THR A 29 -26.75 8.27 17.89
N THR A 30 -25.54 8.80 17.70
CA THR A 30 -24.93 9.74 18.65
C THR A 30 -25.39 11.16 18.34
N SER A 31 -26.35 11.67 19.10
CA SER A 31 -26.62 13.11 19.22
C SER A 31 -25.49 13.76 20.00
N ILE A 32 -24.68 14.58 19.33
CA ILE A 32 -23.60 15.35 19.97
C ILE A 32 -24.23 16.61 20.57
N ASN A 33 -24.42 16.63 21.88
CA ASN A 33 -24.80 17.83 22.63
C ASN A 33 -23.55 18.69 22.85
N ARG A 34 -23.58 19.91 22.34
CA ARG A 34 -22.43 20.80 22.16
C ARG A 34 -22.33 21.81 23.31
N ASN A 35 -22.33 21.32 24.56
CA ASN A 35 -22.21 22.19 25.74
C ASN A 35 -20.91 21.91 26.51
N GLY A 36 -19.91 22.77 26.27
CA GLY A 36 -18.99 23.26 27.33
C GLY A 36 -18.14 22.28 28.12
N LEU A 37 -17.54 21.24 27.51
CA LEU A 37 -16.57 20.40 28.21
C LEU A 37 -15.13 20.93 28.05
N ASN A 38 -14.66 21.69 29.05
CA ASN A 38 -13.26 22.03 29.21
C ASN A 38 -12.47 20.76 29.59
N ILE A 39 -11.90 20.08 28.60
CA ILE A 39 -11.00 18.95 28.82
C ILE A 39 -9.62 19.52 29.13
N THR A 40 -9.32 19.66 30.43
CA THR A 40 -7.95 19.82 30.90
C THR A 40 -7.20 18.51 30.65
N LEU A 41 -6.43 18.46 29.55
CA LEU A 41 -5.45 17.41 29.27
C LEU A 41 -4.35 17.48 30.32
N ASN A 42 -4.53 16.74 31.42
CA ASN A 42 -3.44 16.48 32.35
C ASN A 42 -2.33 15.74 31.61
N ARG A 43 -1.22 16.46 31.31
CA ARG A 43 0.02 15.86 30.85
C ARG A 43 0.47 14.87 31.92
N VAL A 44 0.31 13.58 31.64
CA VAL A 44 0.97 12.54 32.42
C VAL A 44 2.46 12.73 32.21
N PRO A 45 3.25 12.99 33.27
CA PRO A 45 4.70 13.09 33.14
C PRO A 45 5.23 11.72 32.70
N ILE A 46 5.68 11.66 31.45
CA ILE A 46 6.35 10.49 30.90
C ILE A 46 7.72 10.44 31.56
N ASN A 47 7.86 9.63 32.60
CA ASN A 47 9.13 9.44 33.27
C ASN A 47 10.02 8.60 32.33
N GLU A 48 10.83 9.27 31.49
CA GLU A 48 11.68 8.70 30.43
C GLU A 48 12.92 7.93 30.93
N LYS A 49 13.00 7.60 32.23
CA LYS A 49 14.03 6.67 32.73
C LYS A 49 13.63 5.21 32.47
N GLY A 50 13.40 4.88 31.20
CA GLY A 50 13.43 3.50 30.72
C GLY A 50 14.87 3.04 30.55
N PRO A 51 15.19 1.76 30.80
CA PRO A 51 16.53 1.23 30.53
C PRO A 51 16.85 1.47 29.05
N THR A 52 17.84 2.32 28.81
CA THR A 52 18.51 2.50 27.52
C THR A 52 19.36 1.28 27.22
N ASP A 53 18.71 0.11 27.16
CA ASP A 53 19.23 -0.96 26.33
C ASP A 53 19.04 -0.45 24.91
N THR A 54 20.10 0.10 24.34
CA THR A 54 20.24 0.32 22.91
C THR A 54 20.11 -1.04 22.24
N ILE A 55 18.87 -1.47 22.00
CA ILE A 55 18.53 -2.62 21.18
C ILE A 55 18.99 -2.24 19.79
N HIS A 56 20.26 -2.53 19.50
CA HIS A 56 20.76 -2.52 18.14
C HIS A 56 19.84 -3.45 17.36
N PRO A 57 19.10 -2.94 16.35
CA PRO A 57 18.19 -3.76 15.58
C PRO A 57 19.03 -4.84 14.91
N LYS A 58 19.04 -6.04 15.50
CA LYS A 58 19.60 -7.24 14.87
C LYS A 58 18.97 -7.29 13.49
N HIS A 59 19.79 -7.21 12.46
CA HIS A 59 19.42 -6.90 11.09
C HIS A 59 18.32 -7.83 10.57
N ASN A 60 17.05 -7.45 10.80
CA ASN A 60 15.90 -8.27 10.48
C ASN A 60 15.78 -8.31 8.94
N PRO A 61 15.64 -9.50 8.32
CA PRO A 61 15.58 -9.64 6.87
C PRO A 61 14.38 -8.90 6.25
N THR A 62 13.34 -8.62 7.03
CA THR A 62 12.17 -7.83 6.61
C THR A 62 12.53 -6.40 6.25
N TRP A 63 13.37 -5.75 7.06
CA TRP A 63 13.88 -4.40 6.79
C TRP A 63 14.79 -4.36 5.57
N ARG A 64 15.55 -5.44 5.30
CA ARG A 64 16.32 -5.58 4.05
C ARG A 64 15.39 -5.58 2.84
N ILE A 65 14.32 -6.37 2.87
CA ILE A 65 13.36 -6.44 1.76
C ILE A 65 12.70 -5.07 1.55
N LEU A 66 12.25 -4.41 2.62
CA LEU A 66 11.66 -3.07 2.51
C LEU A 66 12.67 -2.04 1.96
N SER A 67 13.92 -2.07 2.41
CA SER A 67 14.99 -1.20 1.90
C SER A 67 15.31 -1.47 0.42
N THR A 68 15.39 -2.73 0.01
CA THR A 68 15.56 -3.09 -1.41
C THR A 68 14.40 -2.58 -2.25
N LEU A 69 13.16 -2.76 -1.78
CA LEU A 69 11.97 -2.28 -2.46
C LEU A 69 11.93 -0.75 -2.55
N TYR A 70 12.34 -0.05 -1.49
CA TYR A 70 12.47 1.40 -1.47
C TYR A 70 13.50 1.88 -2.50
N ASN A 71 14.68 1.26 -2.54
CA ASN A 71 15.72 1.61 -3.52
C ASN A 71 15.26 1.36 -4.96
N LEU A 72 14.60 0.23 -5.22
CA LEU A 72 14.03 -0.07 -6.53
C LEU A 72 12.99 0.99 -6.94
N THR A 73 12.13 1.39 -6.01
CA THR A 73 11.11 2.41 -6.22
C THR A 73 11.72 3.78 -6.48
N ALA A 74 12.80 4.14 -5.76
CA ALA A 74 13.52 5.39 -5.94
C ALA A 74 14.21 5.47 -7.31
N ILE A 75 14.71 4.35 -7.84
CA ILE A 75 15.22 4.29 -9.22
C ILE A 75 14.06 4.49 -10.21
N GLY A 76 12.94 3.80 -9.99
CA GLY A 76 11.72 3.98 -10.80
C GLY A 76 11.25 5.44 -10.82
N PHE A 77 11.38 6.17 -9.72
CA PHE A 77 11.03 7.60 -9.62
C PHE A 77 11.75 8.48 -10.62
N VAL A 78 12.99 8.16 -10.95
CA VAL A 78 13.75 8.91 -11.96
C VAL A 78 13.50 8.35 -13.36
N VAL A 79 13.46 7.01 -13.49
CA VAL A 79 13.38 6.35 -14.79
C VAL A 79 12.02 6.54 -15.46
N TYR A 80 10.91 6.41 -14.73
CA TYR A 80 9.55 6.52 -15.29
C TYR A 80 9.25 7.87 -15.96
N PRO A 81 9.46 9.04 -15.32
CA PRO A 81 9.15 10.31 -15.95
C PRO A 81 10.06 10.61 -17.14
N ILE A 82 11.32 10.17 -17.11
CA ILE A 82 12.23 10.30 -18.26
C ILE A 82 11.76 9.43 -19.43
N ALA A 83 11.46 8.15 -19.17
CA ALA A 83 10.94 7.24 -20.19
C ALA A 83 9.62 7.76 -20.79
N LEU A 84 8.76 8.32 -19.95
CA LEU A 84 7.52 8.96 -20.39
C LEU A 84 7.78 10.20 -21.25
N GLY A 85 8.70 11.07 -20.86
CA GLY A 85 9.07 12.25 -21.64
C GLY A 85 9.61 11.87 -23.02
N ILE A 86 10.45 10.82 -23.09
CA ILE A 86 10.95 10.27 -24.35
C ILE A 86 9.79 9.72 -25.19
N LEU A 87 8.89 8.93 -24.58
CA LEU A 87 7.73 8.38 -25.27
C LEU A 87 6.84 9.49 -25.86
N LEU A 88 6.57 10.55 -25.10
CA LEU A 88 5.77 11.69 -25.53
C LEU A 88 6.47 12.52 -26.62
N ALA A 89 7.80 12.57 -26.63
CA ALA A 89 8.56 13.20 -27.70
C ALA A 89 8.37 12.46 -29.04
N PHE A 90 8.28 11.12 -29.01
CA PHE A 90 8.06 10.31 -30.21
C PHE A 90 6.57 10.16 -30.59
N LYS A 91 5.68 10.12 -29.60
CA LYS A 91 4.23 9.84 -29.75
C LYS A 91 3.40 10.78 -28.86
N PRO A 92 3.26 12.07 -29.23
CA PRO A 92 2.67 13.09 -28.36
C PRO A 92 1.17 12.94 -28.08
N CYS A 93 0.44 12.10 -28.83
CA CYS A 93 -1.01 11.95 -28.67
C CYS A 93 -1.40 10.53 -28.26
N GLN A 94 -0.54 9.88 -27.49
CA GLN A 94 -0.91 8.65 -26.83
C GLN A 94 -1.83 8.98 -25.64
N PHE A 95 -2.97 8.30 -25.57
CA PHE A 95 -3.81 8.33 -24.36
C PHE A 95 -3.03 7.69 -23.19
N PRO A 96 -3.09 8.21 -21.94
CA PRO A 96 -4.03 9.17 -21.35
C PRO A 96 -3.53 10.62 -21.22
N PHE A 97 -2.56 11.06 -22.02
CA PHE A 97 -1.87 12.35 -21.81
C PHE A 97 -2.65 13.56 -22.33
N LEU A 98 -2.37 14.75 -21.79
CA LEU A 98 -3.06 16.00 -22.15
C LEU A 98 -2.90 16.35 -23.64
N GLY A 99 -1.82 15.89 -24.26
CA GLY A 99 -1.59 16.01 -25.70
C GLY A 99 -2.74 15.49 -26.56
N SER A 100 -3.35 14.37 -26.18
CA SER A 100 -4.49 13.78 -26.93
C SER A 100 -5.78 14.60 -26.82
N PHE A 101 -5.96 15.38 -25.75
CA PHE A 101 -7.16 16.19 -25.54
C PHE A 101 -7.06 17.59 -26.14
N LEU A 102 -5.87 18.19 -26.07
CA LEU A 102 -5.65 19.59 -26.45
C LEU A 102 -5.31 19.79 -27.93
N HIS A 103 -4.77 18.76 -28.61
CA HIS A 103 -4.43 18.87 -30.02
C HIS A 103 -5.48 18.18 -30.91
N PRO A 104 -6.01 18.86 -31.94
CA PRO A 104 -6.84 18.24 -32.98
C PRO A 104 -6.09 17.07 -33.64
N GLY A 105 -6.80 15.99 -33.99
CA GLY A 105 -6.21 14.76 -34.53
C GLY A 105 -5.29 14.98 -35.74
N ASP A 106 -5.59 16.02 -36.53
CA ASP A 106 -4.86 16.44 -37.73
C ASP A 106 -3.41 16.83 -37.41
N VAL A 107 -3.16 17.43 -36.24
CA VAL A 107 -1.82 17.85 -35.83
C VAL A 107 -0.98 16.67 -35.36
N CYS A 108 -1.63 15.61 -34.89
CA CYS A 108 -0.98 14.42 -34.36
C CYS A 108 -0.34 13.54 -35.45
N GLN A 109 -1.01 13.45 -36.60
CA GLN A 109 -0.60 12.55 -37.68
C GLN A 109 0.43 13.17 -38.62
N SER A 110 0.66 14.49 -38.53
CA SER A 110 1.71 15.17 -39.28
C SER A 110 3.10 14.71 -38.81
N ARG A 111 3.59 13.62 -39.41
CA ARG A 111 4.99 13.22 -39.31
C ARG A 111 5.86 14.41 -39.70
N ILE A 112 6.95 14.59 -38.96
CA ILE A 112 8.04 15.54 -39.24
C ILE A 112 8.81 15.10 -40.51
N GLN A 113 8.11 14.77 -41.60
CA GLN A 113 8.70 14.15 -42.79
C GLN A 113 9.03 15.13 -43.90
N THR A 114 8.72 16.42 -43.77
CA THR A 114 9.21 17.45 -44.70
C THR A 114 9.71 18.66 -43.93
N LEU A 115 10.85 18.46 -43.24
CA LEU A 115 11.69 19.53 -42.70
C LEU A 115 12.35 20.32 -43.84
N SER A 116 11.53 20.96 -44.69
CA SER A 116 12.05 21.90 -45.69
C SER A 116 12.45 23.19 -44.95
N TRP A 117 13.71 23.57 -45.06
CA TRP A 117 14.27 24.79 -44.46
C TRP A 117 13.48 26.06 -44.85
N ALA A 118 12.76 26.04 -45.98
CA ALA A 118 11.89 27.13 -46.42
C ALA A 118 10.61 27.31 -45.58
N VAL A 119 10.18 26.28 -44.83
CA VAL A 119 8.98 26.33 -43.95
C VAL A 119 9.37 26.78 -42.53
N LEU A 120 10.63 26.63 -42.15
CA LEU A 120 11.17 26.96 -40.82
C LEU A 120 11.09 28.46 -40.48
N SER A 121 11.01 29.34 -41.48
CA SER A 121 10.93 30.79 -41.29
C SER A 121 9.53 31.31 -40.94
N LYS A 122 8.49 30.47 -41.00
CA LYS A 122 7.12 30.90 -40.69
C LYS A 122 6.85 30.84 -39.18
N CYS A 123 6.37 31.96 -38.63
CA CYS A 123 6.02 32.14 -37.20
C CYS A 123 5.09 31.04 -36.63
N LYS A 124 4.23 30.42 -37.47
CA LYS A 124 3.34 29.33 -37.07
C LYS A 124 4.07 28.03 -36.67
N PHE A 125 5.27 27.78 -37.19
CA PHE A 125 6.06 26.58 -36.87
C PHE A 125 6.59 26.63 -35.42
N TRP A 126 7.16 27.78 -35.03
CA TRP A 126 7.68 27.99 -33.68
C TRP A 126 6.59 27.87 -32.61
N SER A 127 5.41 28.45 -32.85
CA SER A 127 4.27 28.32 -31.93
C SER A 127 3.85 26.87 -31.69
N GLY A 128 3.92 26.00 -32.70
CA GLY A 128 3.55 24.59 -32.58
C GLY A 128 4.59 23.74 -31.85
N ILE A 129 5.88 24.04 -32.02
CA ILE A 129 6.94 23.38 -31.25
C ILE A 129 6.85 23.78 -29.78
N THR A 130 6.69 25.08 -29.51
CA THR A 130 6.57 25.57 -28.13
C THR A 130 5.37 24.96 -27.41
N SER A 131 4.19 24.88 -28.05
CA SER A 131 3.03 24.25 -27.42
C SER A 131 3.25 22.76 -27.11
N ARG A 132 3.91 22.01 -28.01
CA ARG A 132 4.27 20.60 -27.79
C ARG A 132 5.25 20.44 -26.63
N CYS A 133 6.32 21.23 -26.58
CA CYS A 133 7.29 21.18 -25.47
C CYS A 133 6.63 21.50 -24.13
N VAL A 134 5.76 22.52 -24.09
CA VAL A 134 5.02 22.89 -22.88
C VAL A 134 4.12 21.75 -22.41
N LEU A 135 3.40 21.08 -23.31
CA LEU A 135 2.56 19.94 -22.94
C LEU A 135 3.38 18.76 -22.42
N ILE A 136 4.48 18.39 -23.09
CA ILE A 136 5.35 17.30 -22.64
C ILE A 136 5.89 17.59 -21.23
N ILE A 137 6.40 18.81 -21.00
CA ILE A 137 6.91 19.22 -19.69
C ILE A 137 5.80 19.18 -18.64
N THR A 138 4.60 19.64 -18.99
CA THR A 138 3.44 19.64 -18.10
C THR A 138 3.01 18.21 -17.74
N ASP A 139 2.89 17.31 -18.71
CA ASP A 139 2.53 15.91 -18.49
C ASP A 139 3.58 15.20 -17.63
N VAL A 140 4.88 15.38 -17.94
CA VAL A 140 5.98 14.81 -17.14
C VAL A 140 5.96 15.36 -15.72
N ALA A 141 5.72 16.66 -15.52
CA ALA A 141 5.64 17.28 -14.20
C ALA A 141 4.46 16.76 -13.39
N ILE A 142 3.27 16.65 -14.00
CA ILE A 142 2.07 16.10 -13.35
C ILE A 142 2.30 14.65 -12.94
N VAL A 143 2.81 13.80 -13.84
CA VAL A 143 3.07 12.39 -13.55
C VAL A 143 4.14 12.26 -12.47
N SER A 144 5.23 13.02 -12.55
CA SER A 144 6.29 13.03 -11.53
C SER A 144 5.74 13.41 -10.16
N HIS A 145 4.87 14.41 -10.10
CA HIS A 145 4.26 14.87 -8.86
C HIS A 145 3.29 13.84 -8.25
N ILE A 146 2.42 13.25 -9.08
CA ILE A 146 1.52 12.17 -8.65
C ILE A 146 2.33 10.98 -8.13
N TYR A 147 3.40 10.62 -8.84
CA TYR A 147 4.27 9.52 -8.46
C TYR A 147 5.05 9.81 -7.17
N ALA A 148 5.57 11.04 -6.98
CA ALA A 148 6.21 11.49 -5.75
C ALA A 148 5.27 11.37 -4.53
N ILE A 149 4.05 11.88 -4.68
CA ILE A 149 3.02 11.81 -3.65
C ILE A 149 2.67 10.36 -3.33
N GLY A 150 2.40 9.54 -4.36
CA GLY A 150 2.05 8.14 -4.22
C GLY A 150 3.13 7.36 -3.47
N ILE A 151 4.39 7.50 -3.89
CA ILE A 151 5.53 6.86 -3.21
C ILE A 151 5.61 7.31 -1.76
N THR A 152 5.51 8.62 -1.49
CA THR A 152 5.63 9.15 -0.14
C THR A 152 4.59 8.51 0.78
N TYR A 153 3.32 8.48 0.38
CA TYR A 153 2.28 7.87 1.21
C TYR A 153 2.45 6.35 1.37
N ILE A 154 2.82 5.64 0.31
CA ILE A 154 2.93 4.18 0.35
C ILE A 154 4.17 3.75 1.13
N PHE A 155 5.33 4.33 0.81
CA PHE A 155 6.62 3.89 1.32
C PHE A 155 7.05 4.55 2.63
N VAL A 156 6.51 5.72 2.97
CA VAL A 156 6.85 6.39 4.24
C VAL A 156 5.77 6.14 5.29
N VAL A 157 4.49 6.17 4.91
CA VAL A 157 3.38 6.08 5.87
C VAL A 157 2.81 4.67 5.95
N LEU A 158 2.39 4.10 4.81
CA LEU A 158 1.59 2.88 4.81
C LEU A 158 2.44 1.63 5.12
N LEU A 159 3.49 1.36 4.34
CA LEU A 159 4.31 0.17 4.51
C LEU A 159 5.09 0.19 5.85
N PRO A 160 5.83 1.25 6.21
CA PRO A 160 6.52 1.30 7.49
C PRO A 160 5.57 1.29 8.67
N GLY A 161 4.40 1.95 8.58
CA GLY A 161 3.40 1.94 9.66
C GLY A 161 2.87 0.54 9.95
N ASN A 162 2.57 -0.24 8.91
CA ASN A 162 2.15 -1.63 9.07
C ASN A 162 3.30 -2.54 9.54
N LEU A 163 4.51 -2.36 9.01
CA LEU A 163 5.69 -3.11 9.46
C LEU A 163 6.01 -2.85 10.93
N PHE A 164 6.00 -1.59 11.35
CA PHE A 164 6.24 -1.18 12.73
C PHE A 164 5.19 -1.75 13.68
N LEU A 165 3.90 -1.66 13.31
CA LEU A 165 2.83 -2.28 14.08
C LEU A 165 3.02 -3.80 14.20
N TRP A 166 3.44 -4.45 13.12
CA TRP A 166 3.75 -5.88 13.13
C TRP A 166 4.94 -6.23 14.03
N GLU A 167 6.05 -5.51 13.93
CA GLU A 167 7.25 -5.75 14.74
C GLU A 167 6.98 -5.53 16.23
N GLU A 168 6.33 -4.42 16.59
CA GLU A 168 5.95 -4.14 17.98
C GLU A 168 4.93 -5.18 18.51
N SER A 169 4.04 -5.68 17.65
CA SER A 169 3.15 -6.80 18.03
C SER A 169 3.94 -8.08 18.31
N CYS A 170 4.94 -8.41 17.49
CA CYS A 170 5.77 -9.59 17.70
C CYS A 170 6.59 -9.46 18.99
N ARG A 171 7.12 -8.27 19.26
CA ARG A 171 7.85 -7.97 20.49
C ARG A 171 6.95 -8.10 21.71
N ALA A 172 5.73 -7.57 21.66
CA ALA A 172 4.72 -7.75 22.71
C ALA A 172 4.49 -9.22 23.02
N PHE A 173 4.15 -9.99 21.99
CA PHE A 173 3.60 -11.33 22.18
C PHE A 173 4.65 -12.40 22.47
N SER A 174 5.92 -12.11 22.17
CA SER A 174 7.04 -13.01 22.45
C SER A 174 7.44 -13.02 23.94
N GLY A 175 7.18 -11.93 24.69
CA GLY A 175 7.53 -11.83 26.10
C GLY A 175 6.71 -12.77 27.00
N LYS A 176 7.36 -13.47 27.94
CA LYS A 176 6.70 -14.37 28.91
C LYS A 176 5.71 -13.63 29.82
N ASN A 177 6.03 -12.39 30.20
CA ASN A 177 5.22 -11.53 31.06
C ASN A 177 4.69 -10.31 30.29
N THR A 178 3.93 -10.54 29.23
CA THR A 178 3.35 -9.43 28.47
C THR A 178 2.41 -8.62 29.36
N ASN A 179 2.75 -7.35 29.59
CA ASN A 179 1.93 -6.43 30.36
C ASN A 179 0.71 -6.00 29.55
N LEU A 180 -0.48 -6.00 30.15
CA LEU A 180 -1.71 -5.50 29.54
C LEU A 180 -1.60 -4.04 29.10
N LYS A 181 -0.77 -3.24 29.80
CA LYS A 181 -0.47 -1.86 29.40
C LYS A 181 0.12 -1.79 27.99
N PHE A 182 1.01 -2.71 27.63
CA PHE A 182 1.65 -2.74 26.31
C PHE A 182 0.65 -3.06 25.19
N TYR A 183 -0.29 -3.98 25.46
CA TYR A 183 -1.38 -4.27 24.54
C TYR A 183 -2.26 -3.03 24.27
N ARG A 184 -2.52 -2.22 25.28
CA ARG A 184 -3.24 -0.95 25.13
C ARG A 184 -2.47 0.05 24.27
N THR A 185 -1.16 0.14 24.42
CA THR A 185 -0.33 0.96 23.53
C THR A 185 -0.44 0.51 22.07
N LEU A 186 -0.41 -0.80 21.80
CA LEU A 186 -0.63 -1.32 20.45
C LEU A 186 -2.02 -1.00 19.89
N GLN A 187 -3.06 -1.02 20.72
CA GLN A 187 -4.41 -0.62 20.30
C GLN A 187 -4.47 0.88 19.92
N VAL A 188 -3.77 1.74 20.66
CA VAL A 188 -3.67 3.17 20.32
C VAL A 188 -2.92 3.34 19.00
N LEU A 189 -1.79 2.67 18.82
CA LEU A 189 -1.01 2.71 17.57
C LEU A 189 -1.83 2.24 16.37
N GLN A 190 -2.54 1.12 16.51
CA GLN A 190 -3.46 0.61 15.49
C GLN A 190 -4.58 1.62 15.19
N SER A 191 -5.14 2.28 16.22
CA SER A 191 -6.18 3.30 16.04
C SER A 191 -5.67 4.49 15.25
N VAL A 192 -4.45 4.96 15.53
CA VAL A 192 -3.80 6.05 14.78
C VAL A 192 -3.55 5.61 13.33
N LEU A 193 -2.98 4.43 13.12
CA LEU A 193 -2.71 3.89 11.79
C LEU A 193 -4.01 3.76 10.96
N ASN A 194 -5.08 3.26 11.58
CA ASN A 194 -6.38 3.16 10.93
C ASN A 194 -6.99 4.54 10.67
N SER A 195 -6.89 5.50 11.59
CA SER A 195 -7.43 6.84 11.37
C SER A 195 -6.81 7.53 10.15
N SER A 196 -5.51 7.33 9.93
CA SER A 196 -4.80 7.91 8.79
C SER A 196 -5.03 7.15 7.48
N ASN A 197 -5.05 5.81 7.51
CA ASN A 197 -5.00 5.01 6.29
C ASN A 197 -6.35 4.48 5.81
N ARG A 198 -7.33 4.30 6.71
CA ARG A 198 -8.55 3.50 6.46
C ARG A 198 -9.40 4.01 5.30
N TYR A 199 -9.54 5.33 5.14
CA TYR A 199 -10.54 5.92 4.25
C TYR A 199 -10.00 6.38 2.89
N GLN A 200 -8.71 6.66 2.78
CA GLN A 200 -8.13 7.25 1.56
C GLN A 200 -7.01 6.36 1.02
N ILE A 201 -5.91 6.27 1.75
CA ILE A 201 -4.67 5.68 1.26
C ILE A 201 -4.84 4.19 1.00
N PHE A 202 -5.40 3.44 1.96
CA PHE A 202 -5.53 2.00 1.81
C PHE A 202 -6.51 1.63 0.67
N PRO A 203 -7.75 2.16 0.60
CA PRO A 203 -8.66 1.98 -0.55
C PRO A 203 -8.02 2.27 -1.91
N MET A 204 -7.32 3.41 -2.03
CA MET A 204 -6.65 3.75 -3.27
C MET A 204 -5.57 2.74 -3.64
N VAL A 205 -4.69 2.35 -2.71
CA VAL A 205 -3.62 1.38 -2.99
C VAL A 205 -4.20 0.01 -3.36
N ALA A 206 -5.20 -0.45 -2.63
CA ALA A 206 -5.84 -1.74 -2.88
C ALA A 206 -6.64 -1.79 -4.19
N TYR A 207 -6.98 -0.64 -4.78
CA TYR A 207 -7.64 -0.56 -6.08
C TYR A 207 -6.63 -0.32 -7.22
N CYS A 208 -5.76 0.68 -7.06
CA CYS A 208 -4.81 1.10 -8.09
C CYS A 208 -3.75 0.04 -8.38
N PHE A 209 -3.22 -0.65 -7.36
CA PHE A 209 -2.18 -1.65 -7.60
C PHE A 209 -2.72 -2.86 -8.39
N PRO A 210 -3.87 -3.46 -8.03
CA PRO A 210 -4.49 -4.49 -8.86
C PRO A 210 -4.81 -4.03 -10.27
N ALA A 211 -5.32 -2.80 -10.45
CA ALA A 211 -5.61 -2.26 -11.78
C ALA A 211 -4.34 -2.17 -12.64
N VAL A 212 -3.25 -1.62 -12.09
CA VAL A 212 -1.94 -1.57 -12.77
C VAL A 212 -1.41 -2.98 -13.05
N GLN A 213 -1.51 -3.90 -12.09
CA GLN A 213 -1.07 -5.28 -12.25
C GLN A 213 -1.82 -6.02 -13.37
N ILE A 214 -3.14 -5.81 -13.50
CA ILE A 214 -3.96 -6.37 -14.59
C ILE A 214 -3.51 -5.81 -15.93
N LEU A 215 -3.30 -4.49 -16.02
CA LEU A 215 -2.84 -3.84 -17.25
C LEU A 215 -1.44 -4.31 -17.65
N ASP A 216 -0.50 -4.37 -16.71
CA ASP A 216 0.86 -4.85 -16.96
C ASP A 216 0.86 -6.31 -17.43
N ALA A 217 0.10 -7.19 -16.77
CA ALA A 217 -0.01 -8.59 -17.17
C ALA A 217 -0.63 -8.73 -18.57
N PHE A 218 -1.67 -7.96 -18.87
CA PHE A 218 -2.27 -7.93 -20.19
C PHE A 218 -1.27 -7.46 -21.26
N LEU A 219 -0.53 -6.38 -21.00
CA LEU A 219 0.49 -5.86 -21.92
C LEU A 219 1.59 -6.89 -22.17
N LEU A 220 2.09 -7.53 -21.11
CA LEU A 220 3.13 -8.55 -21.20
C LEU A 220 2.70 -9.77 -21.99
N ILE A 221 1.45 -10.22 -21.89
CA ILE A 221 0.95 -11.37 -22.64
C ILE A 221 0.63 -10.98 -24.09
N LYS A 222 -0.01 -9.82 -24.29
CA LYS A 222 -0.57 -9.45 -25.58
C LYS A 222 0.46 -8.91 -26.55
N TYR A 223 1.42 -8.13 -26.06
CA TYR A 223 2.35 -7.37 -26.88
C TYR A 223 3.78 -7.92 -26.82
N TYR A 224 3.98 -9.13 -26.28
CA TYR A 224 5.31 -9.70 -26.04
C TYR A 224 6.20 -9.75 -27.31
N ASP A 225 5.63 -10.06 -28.48
CA ASP A 225 6.38 -10.13 -29.75
C ASP A 225 6.66 -8.74 -30.37
N THR A 226 5.81 -7.75 -30.07
CA THR A 226 5.83 -6.44 -30.73
C THR A 226 6.56 -5.36 -29.93
N MET A 227 6.87 -5.65 -28.68
CA MET A 227 7.32 -4.67 -27.70
C MET A 227 8.83 -4.67 -27.60
N ASP A 228 9.43 -3.48 -27.58
CA ASP A 228 10.88 -3.35 -27.39
C ASP A 228 11.33 -3.99 -26.08
N TYR A 229 12.48 -4.69 -26.10
CA TYR A 229 13.02 -5.37 -24.93
C TYR A 229 13.18 -4.46 -23.71
N SER A 230 13.51 -3.18 -23.92
CA SER A 230 13.65 -2.19 -22.83
C SER A 230 12.31 -1.93 -22.13
N LEU A 231 11.25 -1.69 -22.90
CA LEU A 231 9.91 -1.48 -22.37
C LEU A 231 9.40 -2.75 -21.70
N PHE A 232 9.66 -3.93 -22.29
CA PHE A 232 9.27 -5.21 -21.73
C PHE A 232 9.85 -5.43 -20.33
N MET A 233 11.14 -5.14 -20.15
CA MET A 233 11.81 -5.24 -18.84
C MET A 233 11.23 -4.25 -17.82
N ILE A 234 10.90 -3.02 -18.23
CA ILE A 234 10.25 -2.04 -17.35
C ILE A 234 8.89 -2.55 -16.86
N VAL A 235 8.06 -3.10 -17.75
CA VAL A 235 6.74 -3.62 -17.38
C VAL A 235 6.85 -4.85 -16.47
N ILE A 236 7.83 -5.75 -16.70
CA ILE A 236 8.08 -6.86 -15.75
C ILE A 236 8.46 -6.34 -14.37
N VAL A 237 9.39 -5.39 -14.29
CA VAL A 237 9.82 -4.81 -13.01
C VAL A 237 8.65 -4.15 -12.30
N GLN A 238 7.81 -3.39 -13.03
CA GLN A 238 6.60 -2.77 -12.49
C GLN A 238 5.62 -3.81 -11.95
N TYR A 239 5.31 -4.85 -12.73
CA TYR A 239 4.41 -5.93 -12.34
C TYR A 239 4.88 -6.59 -11.04
N VAL A 240 6.16 -6.96 -10.99
CA VAL A 240 6.77 -7.60 -9.82
C VAL A 240 6.76 -6.65 -8.61
N GLN A 241 7.05 -5.36 -8.81
CA GLN A 241 7.01 -4.36 -7.75
C GLN A 241 5.58 -4.20 -7.18
N CYS A 242 4.56 -4.11 -8.03
CA CYS A 242 3.16 -4.04 -7.64
C CYS A 242 2.75 -5.27 -6.80
N LEU A 243 3.07 -6.46 -7.32
CA LEU A 243 2.82 -7.75 -6.65
C LEU A 243 3.45 -7.79 -5.25
N PHE A 244 4.72 -7.41 -5.13
CA PHE A 244 5.41 -7.39 -3.82
C PHE A 244 4.80 -6.35 -2.87
N CYS A 245 4.47 -5.15 -3.35
CA CYS A 245 3.87 -4.11 -2.51
C CYS A 245 2.52 -4.55 -1.92
N ILE A 246 1.62 -5.08 -2.76
CA ILE A 246 0.33 -5.66 -2.32
C ILE A 246 0.58 -6.76 -1.30
N ALA A 247 1.39 -7.75 -1.65
CA ALA A 247 1.64 -8.90 -0.80
C ALA A 247 2.18 -8.50 0.58
N MET A 248 3.16 -7.59 0.64
CA MET A 248 3.73 -7.12 1.90
C MET A 248 2.70 -6.37 2.75
N LEU A 249 1.94 -5.46 2.15
CA LEU A 249 0.90 -4.67 2.83
C LEU A 249 -0.13 -5.58 3.53
N PHE A 250 -0.69 -6.52 2.78
CA PHE A 250 -1.73 -7.41 3.30
C PHE A 250 -1.16 -8.47 4.24
N MET A 251 0.02 -9.03 3.96
CA MET A 251 0.61 -10.04 4.84
C MET A 251 0.97 -9.48 6.22
N TRP A 252 1.55 -8.28 6.30
CA TRP A 252 1.87 -7.67 7.60
C TRP A 252 0.62 -7.38 8.42
N SER A 253 -0.40 -6.83 7.76
CA SER A 253 -1.72 -6.57 8.36
C SER A 253 -2.37 -7.85 8.89
N ALA A 254 -2.34 -8.93 8.10
CA ALA A 254 -2.88 -10.23 8.49
C ALA A 254 -2.09 -10.85 9.66
N LYS A 255 -0.75 -10.76 9.65
CA LYS A 255 0.08 -11.28 10.74
C LYS A 255 -0.14 -10.54 12.06
N VAL A 256 -0.35 -9.22 12.04
CA VAL A 256 -0.76 -8.46 13.24
C VAL A 256 -2.05 -9.04 13.83
N TYR A 257 -3.06 -9.28 12.98
CA TYR A 257 -4.33 -9.83 13.41
C TYR A 257 -4.18 -11.24 13.99
N ALA A 258 -3.57 -12.16 13.24
CA ALA A 258 -3.36 -13.55 13.65
C ALA A 258 -2.58 -13.64 14.97
N ASN A 259 -1.50 -12.88 15.09
CA ASN A 259 -0.69 -12.84 16.31
C ASN A 259 -1.49 -12.33 17.51
N SER A 260 -2.28 -11.27 17.33
CA SER A 260 -3.10 -10.71 18.41
C SER A 260 -4.20 -11.68 18.87
N CYS A 261 -4.82 -12.41 17.94
CA CYS A 261 -5.80 -13.45 18.21
C CYS A 261 -5.18 -14.62 18.99
N ALA A 262 -4.03 -15.13 18.54
CA ALA A 262 -3.31 -16.21 19.18
C ALA A 262 -2.89 -15.83 20.61
N TRP A 263 -2.36 -14.61 20.80
CA TRP A 263 -1.98 -14.10 22.11
C TRP A 263 -3.19 -13.95 23.04
N LEU A 264 -4.29 -13.36 22.56
CA LEU A 264 -5.53 -13.23 23.34
C LEU A 264 -6.11 -14.59 23.73
N ALA A 265 -6.12 -15.56 22.81
CA ALA A 265 -6.59 -16.92 23.09
C ALA A 265 -5.75 -17.60 24.17
N LYS A 266 -4.42 -17.52 24.06
CA LYS A 266 -3.49 -18.05 25.07
C LYS A 266 -3.70 -17.38 26.43
N ARG A 267 -3.86 -16.05 26.46
CA ARG A 267 -4.07 -15.30 27.71
C ARG A 267 -5.42 -15.60 28.35
N LYS A 268 -6.49 -15.72 27.57
CA LYS A 268 -7.82 -16.14 28.04
C LYS A 268 -7.78 -17.54 28.68
N ARG A 269 -7.04 -18.48 28.10
CA ARG A 269 -6.84 -19.82 28.69
C ARG A 269 -6.09 -19.76 30.03
N SER A 270 -5.07 -18.90 30.13
CA SER A 270 -4.30 -18.72 31.37
C SER A 270 -5.13 -18.07 32.49
N VAL A 271 -5.96 -17.09 32.17
CA VAL A 271 -6.76 -16.33 33.15
C VAL A 271 -8.03 -17.04 33.59
N ASN A 272 -8.45 -18.14 32.94
CA ASN A 272 -9.49 -19.00 33.50
C ASN A 272 -9.12 -19.57 34.89
N LYS A 273 -7.83 -19.55 35.27
CA LYS A 273 -7.34 -19.89 36.60
C LYS A 273 -7.11 -18.67 37.51
N GLY A 274 -7.28 -17.45 36.99
CA GLY A 274 -6.99 -16.19 37.69
C GLY A 274 -8.25 -15.49 38.21
N GLY A 275 -8.06 -14.27 38.75
CA GLY A 275 -9.13 -13.48 39.36
C GLY A 275 -10.22 -13.02 38.37
N THR A 276 -11.44 -12.85 38.88
CA THR A 276 -12.62 -12.41 38.11
C THR A 276 -12.43 -11.07 37.39
N PHE A 277 -11.65 -10.15 37.96
CA PHE A 277 -11.36 -8.85 37.35
C PHE A 277 -10.56 -8.96 36.05
N GLU A 278 -9.47 -9.72 36.03
CA GLU A 278 -8.64 -9.91 34.83
C GLU A 278 -9.45 -10.57 33.70
N ARG A 279 -10.33 -11.50 34.06
CA ARG A 279 -11.20 -12.18 33.10
C ARG A 279 -12.16 -11.20 32.43
N LYS A 280 -12.77 -10.29 33.20
CA LYS A 280 -13.63 -9.22 32.68
C LYS A 280 -12.83 -8.26 31.78
N PHE A 281 -11.62 -7.88 32.19
CA PHE A 281 -10.75 -7.01 31.40
C PHE A 281 -10.35 -7.63 30.06
N LEU A 282 -9.89 -8.89 30.05
CA LEU A 282 -9.53 -9.62 28.82
C LEU A 282 -10.72 -9.86 27.88
N ARG A 283 -11.94 -9.95 28.42
CA ARG A 283 -13.15 -10.06 27.60
C ARG A 283 -13.44 -8.77 26.83
N GLY A 284 -13.04 -7.62 27.38
CA GLY A 284 -13.16 -6.31 26.71
C GLY A 284 -12.06 -6.01 25.69
N LEU A 285 -11.00 -6.82 25.62
CA LEU A 285 -9.94 -6.62 24.62
C LEU A 285 -10.36 -7.20 23.26
N VAL A 286 -10.38 -6.33 22.26
CA VAL A 286 -10.59 -6.67 20.86
C VAL A 286 -9.23 -6.94 20.19
N PRO A 287 -9.11 -7.99 19.36
CA PRO A 287 -7.92 -8.24 18.55
C PRO A 287 -7.50 -7.01 17.72
N LEU A 288 -6.21 -6.93 17.41
CA LEU A 288 -5.66 -5.84 16.61
C LEU A 288 -6.06 -6.06 15.15
N LYS A 289 -6.84 -5.14 14.57
CA LYS A 289 -7.38 -5.21 13.20
C LYS A 289 -6.98 -3.99 12.38
N VAL A 290 -6.21 -4.20 11.32
CA VAL A 290 -6.00 -3.17 10.31
C VAL A 290 -7.26 -3.09 9.45
N LEU A 291 -7.88 -1.92 9.40
CA LEU A 291 -9.16 -1.71 8.73
C LEU A 291 -8.95 -1.17 7.33
N PHE A 292 -9.72 -1.72 6.40
CA PHE A 292 -9.78 -1.35 5.00
C PHE A 292 -11.19 -0.86 4.65
N GLY A 293 -11.38 0.46 4.57
CA GLY A 293 -12.71 1.04 4.39
C GLY A 293 -13.67 0.58 5.50
N MET A 294 -14.71 -0.17 5.15
CA MET A 294 -15.64 -0.77 6.12
C MET A 294 -15.28 -2.21 6.52
N SER A 295 -14.32 -2.81 5.82
CA SER A 295 -13.89 -4.20 5.98
C SER A 295 -12.60 -4.30 6.80
N PHE A 296 -12.22 -5.51 7.18
CA PHE A 296 -10.92 -5.80 7.79
C PHE A 296 -10.08 -6.66 6.86
N VAL A 297 -8.75 -6.52 6.95
CA VAL A 297 -7.81 -7.35 6.20
C VAL A 297 -7.70 -8.72 6.87
N ASP A 298 -7.97 -9.79 6.12
CA ASP A 298 -7.81 -11.16 6.56
C ASP A 298 -6.57 -11.82 5.93
N GLU A 299 -6.14 -12.98 6.45
CA GLU A 299 -4.98 -13.72 5.93
C GLU A 299 -5.19 -14.22 4.50
N LEU A 300 -6.44 -14.36 4.06
CA LEU A 300 -6.81 -14.78 2.70
C LEU A 300 -6.97 -13.62 1.72
N THR A 301 -7.06 -12.37 2.19
CA THR A 301 -7.23 -11.18 1.34
C THR A 301 -6.19 -11.08 0.20
N PRO A 302 -4.87 -11.25 0.42
CA PRO A 302 -3.91 -11.14 -0.69
C PRO A 302 -4.16 -12.20 -1.77
N LEU A 303 -4.53 -13.43 -1.37
CA LEU A 303 -4.79 -14.51 -2.33
C LEU A 303 -6.03 -14.21 -3.19
N VAL A 304 -7.08 -13.66 -2.58
CA VAL A 304 -8.31 -13.25 -3.29
C VAL A 304 -8.02 -12.13 -4.28
N ILE A 305 -7.19 -11.16 -3.91
CA ILE A 305 -6.80 -10.04 -4.80
C ILE A 305 -5.99 -10.57 -5.99
N GLU A 306 -5.01 -11.43 -5.77
CA GLU A 306 -4.23 -12.04 -6.86
C GLU A 306 -5.10 -12.86 -7.80
N GLN A 307 -6.01 -13.68 -7.25
CA GLN A 307 -6.97 -14.43 -8.06
C GLN A 307 -7.86 -13.50 -8.90
N PHE A 308 -8.31 -12.38 -8.33
CA PHE A 308 -9.06 -11.36 -9.06
C PHE A 308 -8.22 -10.76 -10.20
N CYS A 309 -6.96 -10.39 -9.96
CA CYS A 309 -6.07 -9.86 -11.00
C CYS A 309 -5.91 -10.84 -12.17
N VAL A 310 -5.68 -12.12 -11.88
CA VAL A 310 -5.53 -13.16 -12.90
C VAL A 310 -6.82 -13.33 -13.71
N LEU A 311 -7.98 -13.43 -13.04
CA LEU A 311 -9.27 -13.60 -13.71
C LEU A 311 -9.62 -12.41 -14.62
N GLN A 312 -9.38 -11.18 -14.16
CA GLN A 312 -9.61 -9.99 -14.99
C GLN A 312 -8.67 -9.93 -16.19
N THR A 313 -7.42 -10.34 -16.02
CA THR A 313 -6.46 -10.43 -17.12
C THR A 313 -6.94 -11.45 -18.17
N ILE A 314 -7.40 -12.63 -17.74
CA ILE A 314 -7.98 -13.65 -18.63
C ILE A 314 -9.20 -13.09 -19.37
N ASN A 315 -10.11 -12.42 -18.66
CA ASN A 315 -11.29 -11.81 -19.28
C ASN A 315 -10.91 -10.76 -20.34
N LEU A 316 -9.90 -9.92 -20.07
CA LEU A 316 -9.40 -8.94 -21.06
C LEU A 316 -8.76 -9.62 -22.28
N LEU A 317 -8.11 -10.78 -22.10
CA LEU A 317 -7.57 -11.56 -23.21
C LEU A 317 -8.67 -12.23 -24.05
N LEU A 318 -9.79 -12.62 -23.42
CA LEU A 318 -10.93 -13.28 -24.06
C LEU A 318 -11.93 -12.33 -24.71
N LEU A 319 -12.04 -11.06 -24.28
CA LEU A 319 -12.98 -10.06 -24.83
C LEU A 319 -12.62 -9.59 -26.26
N ARG A 320 -11.86 -10.40 -26.99
CA ARG A 320 -11.38 -10.16 -28.34
C ARG A 320 -12.06 -11.14 -29.30
#